data_AF-A0A7J4R7N4-F1
#
_entry.id   AF-A0A7J4R7N4-F1
#
_cell.length_a   1.000
_cell.length_b   1.000
_cell.length_c   1.000
_cell.angle_alpha   90.00
_cell.angle_beta   90.00
_cell.angle_gamma   90.00
#
_symmetry.space_group_name_H-M   'P 1'
#
loop_
_entity.id
_entity.type
_entity.pdbx_description
1 polymer ?
#
loop_
_entity_poly.entity_id
_entity_poly.type
_entity_poly.pdbx_seq_one_letter_code
_entity_poly.pdbx_strand_id
1 'polypeptide(L)'
;MELSSDPDYVFTVVTGVIGLALLFQVKNSRTIAILIVPILAIVEDPFFLVFGLLWFAPMIYMPALAFDEFDQRPLFGKWTKRGWGTVLLSLFVLMNMVDTGLPDMATEGQLVEEFESDNDALDQIIADCEAESDCSFPDGLPEEGSESDVETAWEISSMEKNIAYLGLLMLLSSVIALVGTATGRLNIGGLTPTMAGVVLVGVWWVESFLFTMVTHGGINLEELYLLPVSGVMLMTIHGLYTISPASQE
;
A
#
# COMPACT_ATOMS: atom_id res chain seq x y z
N MET A 1 13.59 -16.58 23.77
CA MET A 1 13.37 -15.40 22.90
C MET A 1 13.73 -15.87 21.51
N GLU A 2 12.88 -16.73 20.97
CA GLU A 2 12.94 -17.14 19.58
C GLU A 2 12.40 -15.92 18.82
N LEU A 3 13.23 -15.34 17.94
CA LEU A 3 12.67 -14.49 16.89
C LEU A 3 11.80 -15.45 16.08
N SER A 4 10.49 -15.21 15.98
CA SER A 4 9.70 -15.94 14.99
C SER A 4 10.38 -15.72 13.65
N SER A 5 10.56 -16.81 12.92
CA SER A 5 11.08 -16.80 11.57
C SER A 5 10.00 -16.37 10.58
N ASP A 6 9.12 -15.45 11.00
CA ASP A 6 8.09 -14.90 10.12
C ASP A 6 8.76 -13.95 9.14
N PRO A 7 8.76 -14.25 7.83
CA PRO A 7 9.22 -13.33 6.81
C PRO A 7 8.54 -11.96 6.93
N ASP A 8 7.25 -11.93 7.29
CA ASP A 8 6.44 -10.72 7.46
C ASP A 8 6.97 -9.73 8.51
N TYR A 9 7.60 -10.26 9.57
CA TYR A 9 8.20 -9.44 10.60
C TYR A 9 9.52 -8.80 10.15
N VAL A 10 10.32 -9.56 9.40
CA VAL A 10 11.55 -9.04 8.77
C VAL A 10 11.19 -7.99 7.73
N PHE A 11 10.17 -8.24 6.94
CA PHE A 11 9.60 -7.33 5.96
C PHE A 11 9.17 -5.99 6.58
N THR A 12 8.38 -6.04 7.66
CA THR A 12 7.89 -4.84 8.38
C THR A 12 9.04 -4.03 9.01
N VAL A 13 10.00 -4.72 9.63
CA VAL A 13 11.17 -4.06 10.24
C VAL A 13 12.07 -3.42 9.18
N VAL A 14 12.29 -4.09 8.04
CA VAL A 14 13.15 -3.59 6.98
C VAL A 14 12.50 -2.42 6.24
N THR A 15 11.21 -2.49 5.93
CA THR A 15 10.47 -1.37 5.32
C THR A 15 10.44 -0.15 6.25
N GLY A 16 10.25 -0.36 7.55
CA GLY A 16 10.38 0.67 8.57
C GLY A 16 11.79 1.28 8.62
N VAL A 17 12.84 0.45 8.62
CA VAL A 17 14.24 0.91 8.64
C VAL A 17 14.62 1.64 7.35
N ILE A 18 14.13 1.19 6.19
CA ILE A 18 14.34 1.86 4.89
C ILE A 18 13.60 3.19 4.87
N GLY A 19 12.34 3.23 5.32
CA GLY A 19 11.57 4.46 5.48
C GLY A 19 12.28 5.48 6.37
N LEU A 20 12.81 5.03 7.50
CA LEU A 20 13.61 5.86 8.42
C LEU A 20 14.95 6.30 7.78
N ALA A 21 15.66 5.40 7.08
CA ALA A 21 16.92 5.73 6.44
C ALA A 21 16.76 6.69 5.24
N LEU A 22 15.59 6.69 4.59
CA LEU A 22 15.17 7.67 3.60
C LEU A 22 14.82 9.01 4.24
N LEU A 23 14.09 9.01 5.37
CA LEU A 23 13.76 10.18 6.17
C LEU A 23 15.00 10.90 6.72
N PHE A 24 15.98 10.16 7.23
CA PHE A 24 17.21 10.71 7.83
C PHE A 24 18.34 10.98 6.82
N GLN A 25 18.07 10.87 5.51
CA GLN A 25 19.05 11.14 4.44
C GLN A 25 20.40 10.44 4.65
N VAL A 26 20.38 9.19 5.15
CA VAL A 26 21.62 8.45 5.44
C VAL A 26 22.39 8.25 4.14
N LYS A 27 23.69 8.57 4.14
CA LYS A 27 24.55 8.45 2.97
C LYS A 27 24.50 7.01 2.41
N ASN A 28 24.15 6.87 1.13
CA ASN A 28 23.98 5.59 0.42
C ASN A 28 22.78 4.71 0.85
N SER A 29 21.85 5.18 1.69
CA SER A 29 20.68 4.38 2.13
C SER A 29 19.83 3.87 0.99
N ARG A 30 19.74 4.64 -0.10
CA ARG A 30 18.98 4.29 -1.30
C ARG A 30 19.60 3.15 -2.10
N THR A 31 20.92 3.16 -2.31
CA THR A 31 21.62 2.07 -2.98
C THR A 31 21.57 0.78 -2.16
N ILE A 32 21.62 0.93 -0.83
CA ILE A 32 21.45 -0.19 0.11
C ILE A 32 20.01 -0.72 0.01
N ALA A 33 18.99 0.14 -0.01
CA ALA A 33 17.59 -0.27 -0.15
C ALA A 33 17.32 -0.96 -1.51
N ILE A 34 17.83 -0.42 -2.61
CA ILE A 34 17.70 -1.00 -3.96
C ILE A 34 18.36 -2.37 -4.07
N LEU A 35 19.39 -2.65 -3.26
CA LEU A 35 20.09 -3.92 -3.29
C LEU A 35 19.52 -4.93 -2.29
N ILE A 36 19.11 -4.48 -1.10
CA ILE A 36 18.58 -5.33 -0.05
C ILE A 36 17.14 -5.76 -0.35
N VAL A 37 16.29 -4.85 -0.83
CA VAL A 37 14.87 -5.16 -1.08
C VAL A 37 14.67 -6.29 -2.09
N PRO A 38 15.34 -6.29 -3.27
CA PRO A 38 15.17 -7.40 -4.22
C PRO A 38 15.80 -8.69 -3.73
N ILE A 39 16.89 -8.62 -2.93
CA ILE A 39 17.52 -9.82 -2.36
C ILE A 39 16.61 -10.45 -1.31
N LEU A 40 15.92 -9.65 -0.49
CA LEU A 40 14.94 -10.15 0.48
C LEU A 40 13.68 -10.67 -0.23
N ALA A 41 13.19 -9.97 -1.24
CA ALA A 41 12.07 -10.44 -2.05
C ALA A 41 12.34 -11.80 -2.70
N ILE A 42 13.56 -12.06 -3.19
CA ILE A 42 13.99 -13.37 -3.71
C ILE A 42 14.00 -14.46 -2.63
N VAL A 43 14.29 -14.08 -1.37
CA VAL A 43 14.36 -15.02 -0.24
C VAL A 43 12.96 -15.40 0.24
N GLU A 44 11.97 -14.51 0.14
CA GLU A 44 10.57 -14.79 0.43
C GLU A 44 9.90 -15.57 -0.70
N ASP A 45 9.88 -15.03 -1.91
CA ASP A 45 9.29 -15.72 -3.06
C ASP A 45 9.88 -15.21 -4.40
N PRO A 46 10.42 -16.10 -5.26
CA PRO A 46 10.91 -15.71 -6.57
C PRO A 46 9.85 -15.06 -7.50
N PHE A 47 8.55 -15.30 -7.31
CA PHE A 47 7.48 -14.59 -8.03
C PHE A 47 7.24 -13.19 -7.46
N PHE A 48 7.36 -13.00 -6.16
CA PHE A 48 7.34 -11.71 -5.47
C PHE A 48 8.44 -10.74 -5.93
N LEU A 49 9.52 -11.22 -6.55
CA LEU A 49 10.60 -10.35 -7.04
C LEU A 49 10.09 -9.25 -7.98
N VAL A 50 9.27 -9.59 -8.98
CA VAL A 50 8.78 -8.60 -9.96
C VAL A 50 7.74 -7.68 -9.31
N PHE A 51 6.83 -8.24 -8.52
CA PHE A 51 5.76 -7.51 -7.85
C PHE A 51 6.31 -6.58 -6.76
N GLY A 52 7.11 -7.12 -5.85
CA GLY A 52 7.85 -6.39 -4.83
C GLY A 52 8.73 -5.30 -5.43
N LEU A 53 9.47 -5.56 -6.52
CA LEU A 53 10.25 -4.50 -7.17
C LEU A 53 9.36 -3.38 -7.72
N LEU A 54 8.21 -3.72 -8.31
CA LEU A 54 7.24 -2.74 -8.82
C LEU A 54 6.53 -1.96 -7.71
N TRP A 55 6.38 -2.53 -6.52
CA TRP A 55 5.76 -1.86 -5.36
C TRP A 55 6.78 -1.03 -4.57
N PHE A 56 7.97 -1.58 -4.31
CA PHE A 56 9.02 -0.94 -3.53
C PHE A 56 9.86 0.07 -4.27
N ALA A 57 10.16 -0.15 -5.55
CA ALA A 57 10.97 0.81 -6.31
C ALA A 57 10.30 2.20 -6.33
N PRO A 58 8.98 2.33 -6.59
CA PRO A 58 8.30 3.61 -6.40
C PRO A 58 8.53 4.21 -5.01
N MET A 59 8.35 3.44 -3.94
CA MET A 59 8.52 3.94 -2.56
C MET A 59 9.91 4.51 -2.27
N ILE A 60 10.96 3.90 -2.84
CA ILE A 60 12.34 4.33 -2.66
C ILE A 60 12.66 5.57 -3.52
N TYR A 61 12.18 5.59 -4.76
CA TYR A 61 12.56 6.61 -5.75
C TYR A 61 11.65 7.83 -5.78
N MET A 62 10.37 7.71 -5.42
CA MET A 62 9.37 8.78 -5.48
C MET A 62 9.81 10.05 -4.73
N PRO A 63 10.26 9.99 -3.46
CA PRO A 63 10.77 11.18 -2.77
C PRO A 63 12.01 11.77 -3.44
N ALA A 64 12.89 10.92 -3.97
CA ALA A 64 14.11 11.37 -4.65
C ALA A 64 13.81 12.17 -5.92
N LEU A 65 12.74 11.79 -6.63
CA LEU A 65 12.29 12.43 -7.86
C LEU A 65 11.42 13.66 -7.61
N ALA A 66 10.81 13.74 -6.44
CA ALA A 66 9.96 14.86 -6.01
C ALA A 66 10.76 16.08 -5.55
N PHE A 67 11.95 15.89 -4.96
CA PHE A 67 12.79 16.99 -4.47
C PHE A 67 14.10 17.11 -5.24
N ASP A 68 14.51 18.35 -5.52
CA ASP A 68 15.76 18.66 -6.23
C ASP A 68 17.00 18.48 -5.33
N GLU A 69 16.82 18.54 -4.01
CA GLU A 69 17.89 18.36 -2.98
C GLU A 69 18.58 17.00 -3.06
N PHE A 70 17.89 16.01 -3.61
CA PHE A 70 18.46 14.70 -3.85
C PHE A 70 19.13 14.72 -5.23
N ASP A 71 20.46 14.75 -5.32
CA ASP A 71 21.24 14.78 -6.58
C ASP A 71 21.06 13.50 -7.42
N GLN A 72 19.85 13.31 -7.96
CA GLN A 72 19.45 12.18 -8.77
C GLN A 72 19.11 12.64 -10.18
N ARG A 73 19.58 11.85 -11.15
CA ARG A 73 19.22 12.04 -12.54
C ARG A 73 17.85 11.41 -12.81
N PRO A 74 17.13 11.88 -13.85
CA PRO A 74 15.94 11.18 -14.33
C PRO A 74 16.25 9.69 -14.57
N LEU A 75 15.31 8.80 -14.26
CA LEU A 75 15.50 7.35 -14.38
C LEU A 75 15.88 6.94 -15.82
N PHE A 76 15.18 7.49 -16.81
CA PHE A 76 15.48 7.26 -18.23
C PHE A 76 15.11 8.47 -19.11
N GLY A 77 15.88 8.72 -20.16
CA GLY A 77 15.43 9.48 -21.34
C GLY A 77 14.84 10.88 -21.11
N LYS A 78 14.04 11.33 -22.09
CA LYS A 78 13.58 12.72 -22.34
C LYS A 78 12.70 13.38 -21.26
N TRP A 79 12.34 12.66 -20.19
CA TRP A 79 11.39 13.14 -19.19
C TRP A 79 12.12 13.83 -18.04
N THR A 80 11.48 14.86 -17.47
CA THR A 80 12.01 15.53 -16.29
C THR A 80 11.94 14.61 -15.07
N LYS A 81 12.74 14.92 -14.06
CA LYS A 81 12.77 14.21 -12.78
C LYS A 81 11.37 14.14 -12.14
N ARG A 82 10.67 15.28 -12.11
CA ARG A 82 9.26 15.37 -11.67
C ARG A 82 8.32 14.53 -12.55
N GLY A 83 8.53 14.51 -13.87
CA GLY A 83 7.74 13.67 -14.78
C GLY A 83 7.82 12.18 -14.42
N TRP A 84 9.03 11.67 -14.14
CA TRP A 84 9.21 10.30 -13.66
C TRP A 84 8.61 10.08 -12.26
N GLY A 85 8.74 11.07 -11.36
CA GLY A 85 8.11 11.01 -10.04
C GLY A 85 6.58 10.88 -10.13
N THR A 86 5.94 11.63 -11.03
CA THR A 86 4.51 11.50 -11.32
C THR A 86 4.15 10.13 -11.86
N VAL A 87 4.94 9.55 -12.78
CA VAL A 87 4.68 8.20 -13.31
C VAL A 87 4.74 7.14 -12.23
N LEU A 88 5.78 7.18 -11.39
CA LEU A 88 5.92 6.22 -10.30
C LEU A 88 4.81 6.37 -9.26
N LEU A 89 4.42 7.61 -8.95
CA LEU A 89 3.28 7.86 -8.07
C LEU A 89 1.98 7.31 -8.65
N SER A 90 1.71 7.53 -9.94
CA SER A 90 0.53 6.98 -10.60
C SER A 90 0.54 5.45 -10.60
N LEU A 91 1.69 4.83 -10.87
CA LEU A 91 1.83 3.38 -10.84
C LEU A 91 1.58 2.83 -9.44
N PHE A 92 2.16 3.45 -8.41
CA PHE A 92 1.98 3.05 -7.02
C PHE A 92 0.50 3.14 -6.60
N VAL A 93 -0.15 4.27 -6.89
CA VAL A 93 -1.58 4.44 -6.59
C VAL A 93 -2.43 3.43 -7.34
N LEU A 94 -2.15 3.17 -8.62
CA LEU A 94 -2.90 2.18 -9.40
C LEU A 94 -2.77 0.76 -8.84
N MET A 95 -1.57 0.34 -8.41
CA MET A 95 -1.40 -0.98 -7.81
C MET A 95 -2.20 -1.11 -6.51
N ASN A 96 -2.10 -0.14 -5.60
CA ASN A 96 -2.87 -0.15 -4.35
C ASN A 96 -4.38 0.03 -4.57
N MET A 97 -4.82 0.55 -5.73
CA MET A 97 -6.24 0.60 -6.10
C MET A 97 -6.78 -0.72 -6.63
N VAL A 98 -5.92 -1.61 -7.13
CA VAL A 98 -6.33 -2.95 -7.58
C VAL A 98 -6.35 -3.92 -6.40
N ASP A 99 -5.46 -3.69 -5.44
CA ASP A 99 -5.28 -4.50 -4.24
C ASP A 99 -6.27 -4.16 -3.10
N THR A 100 -7.12 -3.17 -3.29
CA THR A 100 -8.07 -2.72 -2.27
C THR A 100 -9.31 -3.60 -2.23
N GLY A 101 -9.71 -4.06 -1.05
CA GLY A 101 -10.97 -4.80 -0.81
C GLY A 101 -12.22 -3.92 -0.76
N LEU A 102 -12.06 -2.58 -0.71
CA LEU A 102 -13.18 -1.64 -0.62
C LEU A 102 -14.29 -1.83 -1.68
N PRO A 103 -14.00 -2.14 -2.97
CA PRO A 103 -15.03 -2.37 -3.98
C PRO A 103 -15.90 -3.56 -3.62
N ASP A 104 -15.30 -4.70 -3.27
CA ASP A 104 -16.02 -5.95 -2.98
C ASP A 104 -16.87 -5.78 -1.73
N MET A 105 -16.29 -5.15 -0.70
CA MET A 105 -17.02 -4.80 0.52
C MET A 105 -18.22 -3.88 0.23
N ALA A 106 -18.04 -2.90 -0.66
CA ALA A 106 -19.07 -1.92 -1.01
C ALA A 106 -20.14 -2.48 -1.95
N THR A 107 -19.82 -3.37 -2.89
CA THR A 107 -20.77 -3.85 -3.90
C THR A 107 -21.34 -5.20 -3.55
N GLU A 108 -20.48 -6.16 -3.23
CA GLU A 108 -20.84 -7.55 -3.00
C GLU A 108 -21.30 -7.76 -1.55
N GLY A 109 -20.82 -6.93 -0.62
CA GLY A 109 -21.18 -7.04 0.80
C GLY A 109 -20.53 -8.24 1.48
N GLN A 110 -19.39 -8.68 0.93
CA GLN A 110 -18.53 -9.70 1.48
C GLN A 110 -17.08 -9.25 1.32
N LEU A 111 -16.21 -9.76 2.19
CA LEU A 111 -14.76 -9.69 2.06
C LEU A 111 -14.27 -11.10 1.80
N VAL A 112 -13.63 -11.34 0.66
CA VAL A 112 -13.06 -12.64 0.31
C VAL A 112 -11.55 -12.55 0.43
N GLU A 113 -10.96 -13.42 1.24
CA GLU A 113 -9.52 -13.52 1.47
C GLU A 113 -9.04 -14.90 1.06
N GLU A 114 -7.97 -14.93 0.27
CA GLU A 114 -7.30 -16.15 -0.17
C GLU A 114 -6.03 -16.33 0.67
N PHE A 115 -5.91 -17.48 1.32
CA PHE A 115 -4.76 -17.83 2.14
C PHE A 115 -4.01 -18.99 1.51
N GLU A 116 -2.70 -18.80 1.34
CA GLU A 116 -1.83 -19.83 0.79
C GLU A 116 -1.88 -21.11 1.64
N SER A 117 -1.93 -22.26 0.96
CA SER A 117 -2.05 -23.57 1.62
C SER A 117 -0.90 -23.92 2.57
N ASP A 118 0.27 -23.30 2.42
CA ASP A 118 1.46 -23.50 3.23
C ASP A 118 1.67 -22.43 4.31
N ASN A 119 0.68 -21.57 4.54
CA ASN A 119 0.72 -20.55 5.58
C ASN A 119 0.75 -21.20 6.99
N ASP A 120 1.78 -20.90 7.79
CA ASP A 120 1.94 -21.43 9.15
C ASP A 120 0.79 -21.03 10.10
N ALA A 121 0.04 -19.97 9.79
CA ALA A 121 -1.14 -19.51 10.52
C ALA A 121 -2.47 -20.06 9.96
N LEU A 122 -2.44 -20.88 8.90
CA LEU A 122 -3.65 -21.35 8.22
C LEU A 122 -4.60 -22.12 9.16
N ASP A 123 -4.06 -23.00 9.99
CA ASP A 123 -4.84 -23.75 10.98
C ASP A 123 -5.57 -22.82 11.96
N GLN A 124 -4.93 -21.70 12.32
CA GLN A 124 -5.52 -20.71 13.22
C GLN A 124 -6.62 -19.93 12.49
N ILE A 125 -6.38 -19.51 11.24
CA ILE A 125 -7.35 -18.80 10.42
C ILE A 125 -8.62 -19.64 10.20
N ILE A 126 -8.46 -20.93 9.90
CA ILE A 126 -9.59 -21.86 9.75
C ILE A 126 -10.37 -21.95 11.07
N ALA A 127 -9.68 -22.12 12.20
CA ALA A 127 -10.32 -22.21 13.50
C ALA A 127 -11.06 -20.92 13.90
N ASP A 128 -10.48 -19.75 13.60
CA ASP A 128 -11.07 -18.44 13.88
C ASP A 128 -12.31 -18.21 13.00
N CYS A 129 -12.25 -18.58 11.71
CA CYS A 129 -13.40 -18.53 10.81
C CYS A 129 -14.52 -19.48 11.24
N GLU A 130 -14.21 -20.73 11.62
CA GLU A 130 -15.23 -21.68 12.11
C GLU A 130 -15.88 -21.25 13.43
N ALA A 131 -15.18 -20.45 14.24
CA ALA A 131 -15.68 -19.95 15.51
C ALA A 131 -16.68 -18.79 15.34
N GLU A 132 -16.61 -18.07 14.22
CA GLU A 132 -17.42 -16.89 13.97
C GLU A 132 -18.61 -17.19 13.05
N SER A 133 -19.73 -16.48 13.28
CA SER A 133 -20.99 -16.76 12.60
C SER A 133 -21.14 -16.12 11.23
N ASP A 134 -20.30 -15.12 10.91
CA ASP A 134 -20.31 -14.36 9.67
C ASP A 134 -19.19 -14.77 8.70
N CYS A 135 -18.36 -15.76 9.05
CA CYS A 135 -17.34 -16.32 8.18
C CYS A 135 -17.80 -17.63 7.52
N SER A 136 -17.38 -17.85 6.28
CA SER A 136 -17.70 -19.06 5.51
C SER A 136 -16.60 -19.41 4.51
N PHE A 137 -16.57 -20.68 4.07
CA PHE A 137 -15.64 -21.16 3.04
C PHE A 137 -16.41 -21.36 1.72
N PRO A 138 -16.33 -20.43 0.74
CA PRO A 138 -17.15 -20.45 -0.46
C PRO A 138 -16.94 -21.71 -1.32
N ASP A 139 -15.69 -22.13 -1.47
CA ASP A 139 -15.30 -23.34 -2.22
C ASP A 139 -15.02 -24.55 -1.32
N GLY A 140 -15.24 -24.40 -0.01
CA GLY A 140 -14.96 -25.40 1.01
C GLY A 140 -13.49 -25.50 1.39
N LEU A 141 -13.19 -26.39 2.35
CA LEU A 141 -11.81 -26.64 2.74
C LEU A 141 -11.13 -27.56 1.71
N PRO A 142 -9.87 -27.28 1.35
CA PRO A 142 -9.09 -28.15 0.49
C PRO A 142 -8.88 -29.54 1.12
N GLU A 143 -8.64 -30.56 0.29
CA GLU A 143 -8.36 -31.91 0.80
C GLU A 143 -7.05 -31.90 1.60
N GLU A 144 -6.99 -32.60 2.74
CA GLU A 144 -5.76 -32.69 3.53
C GLU A 144 -4.56 -33.12 2.65
N GLY A 145 -3.60 -32.22 2.48
CA GLY A 145 -2.41 -32.43 1.66
C GLY A 145 -2.49 -31.97 0.21
N SER A 146 -3.54 -31.24 -0.21
CA SER A 146 -3.53 -30.51 -1.48
C SER A 146 -2.85 -29.14 -1.34
N GLU A 147 -2.12 -28.73 -2.39
CA GLU A 147 -1.48 -27.40 -2.51
C GLU A 147 -2.48 -26.32 -2.95
N SER A 148 -3.76 -26.48 -2.60
CA SER A 148 -4.82 -25.56 -3.03
C SER A 148 -5.13 -24.58 -1.90
N ASP A 149 -5.14 -23.30 -2.25
CA ASP A 149 -5.35 -22.20 -1.33
C ASP A 149 -6.74 -22.22 -0.68
N VAL A 150 -6.84 -21.64 0.50
CA VAL A 150 -8.08 -21.57 1.29
C VAL A 150 -8.70 -20.20 1.11
N GLU A 151 -9.91 -20.18 0.55
CA GLU A 151 -10.70 -18.96 0.50
C GLU A 151 -11.62 -18.85 1.73
N THR A 152 -11.62 -17.70 2.38
CA THR A 152 -12.59 -17.32 3.41
C THR A 152 -13.43 -16.15 2.94
N ALA A 153 -14.72 -16.17 3.22
CA ALA A 153 -15.65 -15.10 2.90
C ALA A 153 -16.35 -14.62 4.17
N TRP A 154 -16.17 -13.34 4.49
CA TRP A 154 -16.75 -12.66 5.66
C TRP A 154 -17.95 -11.81 5.22
N GLU A 155 -19.11 -12.00 5.85
CA GLU A 155 -20.32 -11.22 5.60
C GLU A 155 -20.20 -9.82 6.19
N ILE A 156 -20.57 -8.80 5.41
CA ILE A 156 -20.41 -7.40 5.81
C ILE A 156 -21.73 -6.78 6.22
N SER A 157 -21.74 -6.17 7.39
CA SER A 157 -22.90 -5.46 7.92
C SER A 157 -23.24 -4.19 7.13
N SER A 158 -24.47 -3.74 7.27
CA SER A 158 -24.92 -2.48 6.64
C SER A 158 -24.12 -1.25 7.08
N MET A 159 -23.49 -1.27 8.26
CA MET A 159 -22.66 -0.18 8.75
C MET A 159 -21.30 -0.16 8.05
N GLU A 160 -20.62 -1.31 8.00
CA GLU A 160 -19.32 -1.47 7.31
C GLU A 160 -19.44 -1.17 5.81
N LYS A 161 -20.52 -1.61 5.16
CA LYS A 161 -20.81 -1.29 3.76
C LYS A 161 -20.87 0.22 3.50
N ASN A 162 -21.45 1.00 4.42
CA ASN A 162 -21.47 2.47 4.30
C ASN A 162 -20.07 3.09 4.46
N ILE A 163 -19.23 2.50 5.31
CA ILE A 163 -17.83 2.93 5.48
C ILE A 163 -17.04 2.61 4.22
N ALA A 164 -17.22 1.43 3.62
CA ALA A 164 -16.60 1.04 2.35
C ALA A 164 -16.95 2.03 1.22
N TYR A 165 -18.23 2.40 1.08
CA TYR A 165 -18.67 3.41 0.12
C TYR A 165 -18.01 4.78 0.35
N LEU A 166 -17.83 5.17 1.61
CA LEU A 166 -17.17 6.43 1.96
C LEU A 166 -15.68 6.38 1.59
N GLY A 167 -15.00 5.27 1.87
CA GLY A 167 -13.62 5.03 1.45
C GLY A 167 -13.45 5.10 -0.07
N LEU A 168 -14.34 4.44 -0.82
CA LEU A 168 -14.32 4.47 -2.29
C LEU A 168 -14.59 5.87 -2.86
N LEU A 169 -15.48 6.65 -2.24
CA LEU A 169 -15.73 8.04 -2.62
C LEU A 169 -14.51 8.94 -2.32
N MET A 170 -13.85 8.74 -1.18
CA MET A 170 -12.61 9.44 -0.82
C MET A 170 -11.49 9.12 -1.82
N LEU A 171 -11.36 7.87 -2.23
CA LEU A 171 -10.39 7.43 -3.23
C LEU A 171 -10.61 8.14 -4.58
N LEU A 172 -11.82 8.06 -5.13
CA LEU A 172 -12.12 8.68 -6.42
C LEU A 172 -11.96 10.21 -6.37
N SER A 173 -12.48 10.85 -5.31
CA SER A 173 -12.41 12.31 -5.18
C SER A 173 -10.98 12.82 -4.99
N SER A 174 -10.13 12.10 -4.24
CA SER A 174 -8.73 12.46 -4.04
C SER A 174 -7.91 12.32 -5.33
N VAL A 175 -8.11 11.24 -6.10
CA VAL A 175 -7.46 11.05 -7.41
C VAL A 175 -7.88 12.16 -8.38
N ILE A 176 -9.17 12.47 -8.47
CA ILE A 176 -9.67 13.55 -9.33
C ILE A 176 -9.10 14.91 -8.90
N ALA A 177 -9.03 15.18 -7.59
CA ALA A 177 -8.45 16.41 -7.06
C ALA A 177 -6.96 16.52 -7.37
N LEU A 178 -6.19 15.44 -7.22
CA LEU A 178 -4.76 15.41 -7.55
C LEU A 178 -4.52 15.63 -9.05
N VAL A 179 -5.24 14.90 -9.91
CA VAL A 179 -5.11 15.06 -11.37
C VAL A 179 -5.53 16.46 -11.81
N GLY A 180 -6.66 16.95 -11.27
CA GLY A 180 -7.18 18.27 -11.63
C GLY A 180 -6.29 19.41 -11.16
N THR A 181 -5.70 19.32 -9.96
CA THR A 181 -4.73 20.31 -9.46
C THR A 181 -3.40 20.22 -10.20
N ALA A 182 -2.88 19.02 -10.46
CA ALA A 182 -1.63 18.82 -11.20
C ALA A 182 -1.70 19.29 -12.66
N THR A 183 -2.87 19.16 -13.30
CA THR A 183 -3.09 19.64 -14.68
C THR A 183 -3.52 21.10 -14.76
N GLY A 184 -3.67 21.80 -13.63
CA GLY A 184 -4.17 23.17 -13.56
C GLY A 184 -5.64 23.34 -14.00
N ARG A 185 -6.40 22.24 -14.09
CA ARG A 185 -7.81 22.24 -14.51
C ARG A 185 -8.78 22.51 -13.36
N LEU A 186 -8.38 22.21 -12.12
CA LEU A 186 -9.14 22.51 -10.91
C LEU A 186 -8.39 23.57 -10.10
N ASN A 187 -9.04 24.72 -9.91
CA ASN A 187 -8.57 25.77 -9.02
C ASN A 187 -9.70 26.13 -8.05
N ILE A 188 -9.86 25.29 -7.03
CA ILE A 188 -10.82 25.49 -5.94
C ILE A 188 -10.04 26.09 -4.77
N GLY A 189 -10.43 27.28 -4.33
CA GLY A 189 -9.79 27.94 -3.20
C GLY A 189 -9.80 27.05 -1.95
N GLY A 190 -8.62 26.65 -1.48
CA GLY A 190 -8.44 25.78 -0.31
C GLY A 190 -8.14 24.31 -0.64
N LEU A 191 -8.33 23.85 -1.87
CA LEU A 191 -7.97 22.49 -2.29
C LEU A 191 -6.52 22.45 -2.78
N THR A 192 -5.60 22.03 -1.91
CA THR A 192 -4.19 21.84 -2.27
C THR A 192 -3.91 20.38 -2.63
N PRO A 193 -2.86 20.10 -3.44
CA PRO A 193 -2.43 18.73 -3.70
C PRO A 193 -2.13 17.94 -2.41
N THR A 194 -1.57 18.60 -1.38
CA THR A 194 -1.35 17.97 -0.08
C THR A 194 -2.65 17.56 0.60
N MET A 195 -3.69 18.41 0.58
CA MET A 195 -5.00 18.05 1.15
C MET A 195 -5.62 16.85 0.42
N ALA A 196 -5.53 16.83 -0.92
CA ALA A 196 -5.98 15.68 -1.70
C ALA A 196 -5.17 14.42 -1.36
N GLY A 197 -3.86 14.55 -1.15
CA GLY A 197 -2.99 13.46 -0.69
C GLY A 197 -3.34 12.93 0.70
N VAL A 198 -3.73 13.80 1.65
CA VAL A 198 -4.20 13.38 2.99
C VAL A 198 -5.48 12.56 2.89
N VAL A 199 -6.43 12.99 2.05
CA VAL A 199 -7.66 12.22 1.80
C VAL A 199 -7.34 10.88 1.16
N LEU A 200 -6.43 10.84 0.18
CA LEU A 200 -6.00 9.60 -0.49
C LEU A 200 -5.40 8.61 0.51
N VAL A 201 -4.43 9.05 1.32
CA VAL A 201 -3.79 8.20 2.35
C VAL A 201 -4.81 7.74 3.39
N GLY A 202 -5.78 8.60 3.73
CA GLY A 202 -6.87 8.23 4.64
C GLY A 202 -7.71 7.05 4.16
N VAL A 203 -7.78 6.79 2.84
CA VAL A 203 -8.49 5.62 2.30
C VAL A 203 -7.88 4.33 2.81
N TRP A 204 -6.55 4.19 2.77
CA TRP A 204 -5.86 2.98 3.23
C TRP A 204 -6.04 2.73 4.72
N TRP A 205 -6.12 3.79 5.52
CA TRP A 205 -6.44 3.68 6.93
C TRP A 205 -7.89 3.26 7.18
N VAL A 206 -8.83 3.77 6.38
CA VAL A 206 -10.24 3.36 6.44
C VAL A 206 -10.37 1.89 6.08
N GLU A 207 -9.66 1.46 5.04
CA GLU A 207 -9.62 0.08 4.60
C GLU A 207 -9.05 -0.87 5.65
N SER A 208 -7.84 -0.62 6.16
CA SER A 208 -7.25 -1.48 7.21
C SER A 208 -8.12 -1.53 8.47
N PHE A 209 -8.72 -0.40 8.86
CA PHE A 209 -9.68 -0.39 9.97
C PHE A 209 -10.92 -1.24 9.67
N LEU A 210 -11.44 -1.18 8.44
CA LEU A 210 -12.61 -1.94 8.02
C LEU A 210 -12.31 -3.43 7.96
N PHE A 211 -11.14 -3.80 7.42
CA PHE A 211 -10.62 -5.16 7.40
C PHE A 211 -10.57 -5.74 8.81
N THR A 212 -9.88 -5.06 9.73
CA THR A 212 -9.77 -5.48 11.14
C THR A 212 -11.14 -5.63 11.83
N MET A 213 -12.10 -4.78 11.48
CA MET A 213 -13.45 -4.84 12.04
C MET A 213 -14.20 -6.08 11.54
N VAL A 214 -14.13 -6.35 10.23
CA VAL A 214 -14.85 -7.45 9.57
C VAL A 214 -14.24 -8.80 9.95
N THR A 215 -12.91 -8.94 9.94
CA THR A 215 -12.22 -10.20 10.24
C THR A 215 -12.01 -10.46 11.73
N HIS A 216 -12.40 -9.51 12.59
CA HIS A 216 -12.22 -9.58 14.04
C HIS A 216 -10.75 -9.77 14.51
N GLY A 217 -9.76 -9.59 13.62
CA GLY A 217 -8.34 -9.89 13.87
C GLY A 217 -7.63 -8.95 14.86
N GLY A 218 -8.25 -7.82 15.23
CA GLY A 218 -7.60 -6.77 16.02
C GLY A 218 -6.46 -6.06 15.27
N ILE A 219 -5.81 -5.08 15.90
CA ILE A 219 -4.72 -4.32 15.26
C ILE A 219 -3.45 -5.17 15.26
N ASN A 220 -3.05 -5.65 14.09
CA ASN A 220 -1.79 -6.38 13.92
C ASN A 220 -0.59 -5.39 13.83
N LEU A 221 0.58 -5.81 14.30
CA LEU A 221 1.82 -5.05 14.16
C LEU A 221 2.28 -4.96 12.69
N GLU A 222 1.83 -5.86 11.83
CA GLU A 222 2.03 -5.75 10.38
C GLU A 222 1.44 -4.44 9.84
N GLU A 223 0.26 -4.01 10.29
CA GLU A 223 -0.38 -2.77 9.83
C GLU A 223 0.44 -1.49 10.12
N LEU A 224 1.46 -1.56 10.99
CA LEU A 224 2.38 -0.43 11.23
C LEU A 224 3.13 0.00 9.97
N TYR A 225 3.26 -0.86 8.95
CA TYR A 225 3.88 -0.48 7.67
C TYR A 225 3.12 0.67 6.98
N LEU A 226 1.82 0.84 7.25
CA LEU A 226 1.01 1.93 6.67
C LEU A 226 1.51 3.32 7.08
N LEU A 227 2.11 3.46 8.27
CA LEU A 227 2.66 4.75 8.74
C LEU A 227 3.80 5.28 7.86
N PRO A 228 4.92 4.54 7.63
CA PRO A 228 5.97 5.00 6.74
C PRO A 228 5.49 5.12 5.29
N VAL A 229 4.58 4.25 4.83
CA VAL A 229 4.01 4.35 3.47
C VAL A 229 3.26 5.66 3.28
N SER A 230 2.37 5.97 4.23
CA SER A 230 1.63 7.24 4.30
C SER A 230 2.56 8.45 4.25
N GLY A 231 3.64 8.43 5.04
CA GLY A 231 4.62 9.51 5.10
C GLY A 231 5.33 9.76 3.76
N VAL A 232 5.81 8.69 3.11
CA VAL A 232 6.47 8.75 1.80
C VAL A 232 5.54 9.28 0.72
N MET A 233 4.27 8.84 0.72
CA MET A 233 3.25 9.30 -0.23
C MET A 233 2.96 10.79 -0.08
N LEU A 234 2.72 11.26 1.15
CA LEU A 234 2.47 12.67 1.40
C LEU A 234 3.67 13.56 1.04
N MET A 235 4.88 13.12 1.38
CA MET A 235 6.11 13.82 0.99
C MET A 235 6.26 13.91 -0.52
N THR A 236 5.98 12.82 -1.23
CA THR A 236 6.07 12.76 -2.70
C THR A 236 5.06 13.70 -3.35
N ILE A 237 3.79 13.64 -2.94
CA ILE A 237 2.72 14.51 -3.45
C ILE A 237 3.06 15.98 -3.20
N HIS A 238 3.55 16.29 -1.99
CA HIS A 238 3.99 17.64 -1.65
C HIS A 238 5.13 18.10 -2.57
N GLY A 239 6.23 17.34 -2.67
CA GLY A 239 7.38 17.72 -3.48
C GLY A 239 7.07 17.87 -4.98
N LEU A 240 6.24 16.99 -5.55
CA LEU A 240 5.88 17.04 -6.96
C LEU A 240 4.98 18.23 -7.32
N TYR A 241 3.98 18.52 -6.48
CA TYR A 241 2.85 19.36 -6.88
C TYR A 241 2.68 20.67 -6.11
N THR A 242 3.42 20.87 -5.00
CA THR A 242 3.30 22.13 -4.22
C THR A 242 4.54 23.02 -4.30
N ILE A 243 5.71 22.45 -4.60
CA ILE A 243 6.93 23.25 -4.77
C ILE A 243 6.90 23.91 -6.15
N SER A 244 6.67 25.23 -6.15
CA SER A 244 6.67 26.12 -7.31
C SER A 244 7.92 25.94 -8.19
N PRO A 245 7.85 26.10 -9.53
CA PRO A 245 8.95 25.93 -10.50
C PRO A 245 10.04 27.02 -10.42
N ALA A 246 10.42 27.47 -9.22
CA ALA A 246 11.51 28.44 -9.05
C ALA A 246 12.91 27.84 -9.25
N SER A 247 13.03 26.54 -9.57
CA SER A 247 14.30 25.87 -9.90
C SER A 247 14.47 25.57 -11.40
N GLN A 248 13.75 26.26 -12.29
CA GLN A 248 14.01 26.20 -13.75
C GLN A 248 15.06 27.24 -14.22
N GLU A 249 16.16 27.38 -13.47
CA GLU A 249 17.43 27.91 -14.00
C GLU A 249 18.51 26.84 -13.94
#